data_AF-A0A821NXZ1-F1
#
_entry.id   AF-A0A821NXZ1-F1
#
_cell.length_a   1.000
_cell.length_b   1.000
_cell.length_c   1.000
_cell.angle_alpha   90.00
_cell.angle_beta   90.00
_cell.angle_gamma   90.00
#
_symmetry.space_group_name_H-M   'P 1'
#
loop_
_entity.id
_entity.type
_entity.pdbx_description
1 polymer ?
#
loop_
_entity_poly.entity_id
_entity_poly.type
_entity_poly.pdbx_seq_one_letter_code
_entity_poly.pdbx_strand_id
1 'polypeptide(L)'
;MQSCTAIVYAAIVCCFLLPFSEQQYTPDWKSLDSRPLPAWYDESKIGIFIHWGVFSVPSIVSEWMWWDWKGDKPNPKLVDFMKKNYPPDWTYADFAEQFHAEFYDPNEWADIFAASGAKYIVLTSKHHEGFTMWPSKYSFNWNAMDVGPKRDLLGDLANAIRNRTNIVFGLY
;
A
#
# COMPACT_ATOMS: atom_id res chain seq x y z
N MET A 1 -76.28 -3.65 -12.81
CA MET A 1 -75.16 -3.33 -11.92
C MET A 1 -74.00 -4.24 -12.30
N GLN A 2 -72.97 -3.64 -12.91
CA GLN A 2 -71.74 -4.30 -13.34
C GLN A 2 -70.89 -4.66 -12.13
N SER A 3 -70.31 -5.86 -12.11
CA SER A 3 -69.22 -6.22 -11.21
C SER A 3 -68.08 -6.80 -12.04
N CYS A 4 -67.07 -5.97 -12.27
CA CYS A 4 -65.85 -6.28 -13.01
C CYS A 4 -64.97 -7.25 -12.20
N THR A 5 -64.59 -8.35 -12.84
CA THR A 5 -63.53 -9.26 -12.38
C THR A 5 -62.17 -8.68 -12.78
N ALA A 6 -61.34 -8.30 -11.82
CA ALA A 6 -59.96 -7.88 -12.06
C ALA A 6 -59.04 -9.11 -12.07
N ILE A 7 -58.42 -9.38 -13.22
CA ILE A 7 -57.34 -10.38 -13.34
C ILE A 7 -56.02 -9.68 -13.00
N VAL A 8 -55.41 -10.05 -11.88
CA VAL A 8 -54.07 -9.58 -11.49
C VAL A 8 -53.05 -10.51 -12.16
N TYR A 9 -52.32 -9.99 -13.16
CA TYR A 9 -51.15 -10.68 -13.71
C TYR A 9 -49.96 -10.44 -12.77
N ALA A 10 -49.52 -11.50 -12.07
CA ALA A 10 -48.24 -11.50 -11.37
C ALA A 10 -47.11 -11.66 -12.40
N ALA A 11 -46.35 -10.59 -12.65
CA ALA A 11 -45.13 -10.67 -13.44
C ALA A 11 -44.04 -11.35 -12.61
N ILE A 12 -43.76 -12.63 -12.91
CA ILE A 12 -42.60 -13.33 -12.38
C ILE A 12 -41.37 -12.78 -13.10
N VAL A 13 -40.65 -11.87 -12.44
CA VAL A 13 -39.31 -11.46 -12.88
C VAL A 13 -38.36 -12.61 -12.56
N CYS A 14 -38.13 -13.49 -13.55
CA CYS A 14 -37.01 -14.43 -13.51
C CYS A 14 -35.70 -13.62 -13.57
N CYS A 15 -35.13 -13.31 -12.42
CA CYS A 15 -33.72 -12.92 -12.32
C CYS A 15 -32.87 -14.12 -12.76
N PHE A 16 -32.49 -14.16 -14.03
CA PHE A 16 -31.42 -15.04 -14.49
C PHE A 16 -30.13 -14.61 -13.79
N LEU A 17 -29.74 -15.35 -12.76
CA LEU A 17 -28.40 -15.28 -12.19
C LEU A 17 -27.43 -15.81 -13.27
N LEU A 18 -26.86 -14.91 -14.06
CA LEU A 18 -25.75 -15.27 -14.92
C LEU A 18 -24.59 -15.70 -14.03
N PRO A 19 -24.04 -16.92 -14.19
CA PRO A 19 -22.84 -17.30 -13.48
C PRO A 19 -21.71 -16.34 -13.87
N PHE A 20 -21.12 -15.67 -12.87
CA PHE A 20 -19.85 -14.98 -13.04
C PHE A 20 -18.82 -16.03 -13.47
N SER A 21 -18.43 -16.02 -14.74
CA SER A 21 -17.29 -16.78 -15.21
C SER A 21 -16.05 -16.05 -14.73
N GLU A 22 -15.44 -16.52 -13.64
CA GLU A 22 -14.12 -16.06 -13.23
C GLU A 22 -13.14 -16.41 -14.36
N GLN A 23 -12.71 -15.40 -15.12
CA GLN A 23 -11.81 -15.62 -16.23
C GLN A 23 -10.47 -16.12 -15.69
N GLN A 24 -10.12 -17.36 -16.02
CA GLN A 24 -8.86 -17.95 -15.64
C GLN A 24 -7.75 -17.51 -16.60
N TYR A 25 -6.66 -16.99 -16.05
CA TYR A 25 -5.46 -16.63 -16.80
C TYR A 25 -4.42 -17.75 -16.73
N THR A 26 -3.78 -18.03 -17.86
CA THR A 26 -2.63 -18.94 -17.96
C THR A 26 -1.33 -18.13 -17.91
N PRO A 27 -0.20 -18.73 -17.48
CA PRO A 27 1.08 -18.02 -17.33
C PRO A 27 1.79 -17.82 -18.68
N ASP A 28 1.10 -17.28 -19.67
CA ASP A 28 1.63 -16.94 -20.99
C ASP A 28 1.12 -15.56 -21.44
N TRP A 29 1.93 -14.89 -22.26
CA TRP A 29 1.67 -13.50 -22.68
C TRP A 29 0.32 -13.33 -23.35
N LYS A 30 -0.09 -14.27 -24.21
CA LYS A 30 -1.35 -14.16 -24.94
C LYS A 30 -2.54 -14.14 -23.98
N SER A 31 -2.49 -14.93 -22.91
CA SER A 31 -3.51 -14.93 -21.87
C SER A 31 -3.46 -13.68 -20.99
N LEU A 32 -2.28 -13.28 -20.52
CA LEU A 32 -2.13 -12.13 -19.62
C LEU A 32 -2.46 -10.80 -20.31
N ASP A 33 -2.09 -10.64 -21.58
CA ASP A 33 -2.38 -9.44 -22.39
C ASP A 33 -3.89 -9.30 -22.70
N SER A 34 -4.66 -10.39 -22.56
CA SER A 34 -6.11 -10.35 -22.71
C SER A 34 -6.83 -9.71 -21.51
N ARG A 35 -6.11 -9.48 -20.40
CA ARG A 35 -6.68 -8.88 -19.19
C ARG A 35 -7.01 -7.40 -19.44
N PRO A 36 -8.30 -7.01 -19.39
CA PRO A 36 -8.65 -5.61 -19.58
C PRO A 36 -8.16 -4.76 -18.40
N LEU A 37 -7.94 -3.47 -18.65
CA LEU A 37 -7.78 -2.50 -17.57
C LEU A 37 -9.07 -2.49 -16.73
N PRO A 38 -9.00 -2.70 -15.40
CA PRO A 38 -10.19 -2.68 -14.58
C PRO A 38 -10.80 -1.28 -14.55
N ALA A 39 -12.13 -1.19 -14.73
CA ALA A 39 -12.84 0.09 -14.86
C ALA A 39 -12.58 1.05 -13.71
N TRP A 40 -12.52 0.55 -12.47
CA TRP A 40 -12.24 1.38 -11.29
C TRP A 40 -10.92 2.16 -11.42
N TYR A 41 -9.88 1.57 -12.05
CA TYR A 41 -8.58 2.22 -12.17
C TYR A 41 -8.62 3.33 -13.21
N ASP A 42 -9.27 3.08 -14.35
CA ASP A 42 -9.48 4.12 -15.33
C ASP A 42 -10.28 5.27 -14.71
N GLU A 43 -11.39 4.98 -14.01
CA GLU A 43 -12.28 5.97 -13.40
C GLU A 43 -11.66 6.74 -12.23
N SER A 44 -10.64 6.19 -11.57
CA SER A 44 -10.07 6.73 -10.32
C SER A 44 -9.42 8.11 -10.48
N LYS A 45 -8.70 8.32 -11.60
CA LYS A 45 -7.94 9.53 -12.00
C LYS A 45 -6.84 10.02 -11.03
N ILE A 46 -7.09 10.06 -9.72
CA ILE A 46 -6.17 10.54 -8.68
C ILE A 46 -5.92 9.42 -7.65
N GLY A 47 -4.64 9.21 -7.32
CA GLY A 47 -4.22 8.39 -6.19
C GLY A 47 -3.05 9.01 -5.44
N ILE A 48 -2.79 8.51 -4.24
CA ILE A 48 -1.70 8.97 -3.36
C ILE A 48 -0.66 7.87 -3.24
N PHE A 49 0.61 8.23 -3.45
CA PHE A 49 1.73 7.32 -3.29
C PHE A 49 2.54 7.72 -2.06
N ILE A 50 2.81 6.75 -1.19
CA ILE A 50 3.47 6.93 0.10
C ILE A 50 4.83 6.22 0.06
N HIS A 51 5.91 7.00 0.13
CA HIS A 51 7.25 6.49 0.42
C HIS A 51 7.51 6.65 1.91
N TRP A 52 7.47 5.55 2.64
CA TRP A 52 7.69 5.54 4.08
C TRP A 52 8.34 4.24 4.51
N GLY A 53 9.40 4.34 5.31
CA GLY A 53 10.19 3.20 5.77
C GLY A 53 11.37 3.66 6.61
N VAL A 54 12.37 2.79 6.78
CA VAL A 54 13.56 3.05 7.60
C VAL A 54 14.32 4.30 7.13
N PHE A 55 14.38 4.54 5.82
CA PHE A 55 14.97 5.75 5.24
C PHE A 55 14.32 7.06 5.69
N SER A 56 13.10 7.02 6.26
CA SER A 56 12.44 8.20 6.80
C SER A 56 13.01 8.64 8.16
N VAL A 57 13.65 7.74 8.92
CA VAL A 57 14.20 8.05 10.26
C VAL A 57 15.23 9.19 10.22
N PRO A 58 16.26 9.17 9.36
CA PRO A 58 17.24 10.25 9.31
C PRO A 58 16.68 11.55 8.72
N SER A 59 15.54 11.47 8.01
CA SER A 59 14.82 12.61 7.41
C SER A 59 15.73 13.52 6.57
N ILE A 60 16.59 12.94 5.73
CA ILE A 60 17.56 13.69 4.93
C ILE A 60 17.61 13.19 3.47
N VAL A 61 17.76 14.14 2.55
CA VAL A 61 17.86 13.93 1.09
C VAL A 61 16.61 13.29 0.49
N SER A 62 16.47 11.97 0.59
CA SER A 62 15.44 11.18 -0.08
C SER A 62 15.43 9.74 0.46
N GLU A 63 14.52 8.91 -0.05
CA GLU A 63 14.47 7.47 0.17
C GLU A 63 15.74 6.71 -0.29
N TRP A 64 16.56 7.33 -1.15
CA TRP A 64 17.84 6.79 -1.62
C TRP A 64 19.00 7.00 -0.66
N MET A 65 18.76 7.55 0.55
CA MET A 65 19.84 7.95 1.46
C MET A 65 20.86 6.84 1.75
N TRP A 66 20.44 5.57 1.79
CA TRP A 66 21.36 4.45 1.97
C TRP A 66 22.37 4.34 0.82
N TRP A 67 21.88 4.40 -0.42
CA TRP A 67 22.71 4.33 -1.62
C TRP A 67 23.58 5.58 -1.77
N ASP A 68 23.02 6.75 -1.49
CA ASP A 68 23.78 8.01 -1.51
C ASP A 68 24.83 8.09 -0.40
N TRP A 69 24.73 7.26 0.63
CA TRP A 69 25.71 7.19 1.73
C TRP A 69 26.73 6.07 1.55
N LYS A 70 26.32 4.90 1.07
CA LYS A 70 27.14 3.66 1.06
C LYS A 70 27.33 3.04 -0.33
N GLY A 71 26.65 3.55 -1.35
CA GLY A 71 26.79 3.06 -2.73
C GLY A 71 28.11 3.47 -3.38
N ASP A 72 28.23 3.24 -4.68
CA ASP A 72 29.51 3.37 -5.41
C ASP A 72 30.10 4.78 -5.41
N LYS A 73 29.24 5.81 -5.36
CA LYS A 73 29.62 7.22 -5.37
C LYS A 73 28.91 7.98 -4.26
N PRO A 74 29.33 7.83 -3.00
CA PRO A 74 28.67 8.48 -1.87
C PRO A 74 28.66 10.00 -2.01
N ASN A 75 27.54 10.62 -1.68
CA ASN A 75 27.40 12.05 -1.58
C ASN A 75 28.21 12.57 -0.36
N PRO A 76 29.25 13.41 -0.57
CA PRO A 76 30.10 13.87 0.52
C PRO A 76 29.34 14.59 1.63
N LYS A 77 28.30 15.36 1.29
CA LYS A 77 27.50 16.08 2.29
C LYS A 77 26.72 15.14 3.19
N LEU A 78 26.22 14.03 2.64
CA LEU A 78 25.51 13.00 3.39
C LEU A 78 26.48 12.22 4.28
N VAL A 79 27.66 11.86 3.77
CA VAL A 79 28.72 11.24 4.57
C VAL A 79 29.11 12.11 5.75
N ASP A 80 29.30 13.42 5.53
CA ASP A 80 29.65 14.36 6.60
C ASP A 80 28.50 14.55 7.61
N PHE A 81 27.26 14.62 7.13
CA PHE A 81 26.08 14.62 8.00
C PHE A 81 26.05 13.36 8.89
N MET A 82 26.29 12.18 8.31
CA MET A 82 26.29 10.93 9.06
C MET A 82 27.39 10.91 10.13
N LYS A 83 28.62 11.32 9.79
CA LYS A 83 29.74 11.41 10.74
C LYS A 83 29.49 12.40 11.88
N LYS A 84 28.76 13.48 11.62
CA LYS A 84 28.50 14.54 12.61
C LYS A 84 27.40 14.15 13.60
N ASN A 85 26.39 13.41 13.15
CA ASN A 85 25.15 13.20 13.91
C ASN A 85 24.99 11.78 14.49
N TYR A 86 25.79 10.80 14.04
CA TYR A 86 25.70 9.42 14.51
C TYR A 86 27.04 8.90 15.04
N PRO A 87 27.03 7.92 15.97
CA PRO A 87 28.24 7.32 16.50
C PRO A 87 29.16 6.75 15.41
N PRO A 88 30.48 6.63 15.70
CA PRO A 88 31.36 5.80 14.88
C PRO A 88 30.75 4.41 14.67
N ASP A 89 30.95 3.85 13.49
CA ASP A 89 30.45 2.53 13.07
C ASP A 89 28.93 2.38 12.91
N TRP A 90 28.15 3.47 12.99
CA TRP A 90 26.73 3.45 12.63
C TRP A 90 26.52 2.90 11.22
N THR A 91 25.60 1.94 11.11
CA THR A 91 25.19 1.28 9.88
C THR A 91 23.79 1.71 9.48
N TYR A 92 23.36 1.36 8.28
CA TYR A 92 21.98 1.63 7.87
C TYR A 92 20.97 0.76 8.64
N ALA A 93 21.38 -0.45 9.06
CA ALA A 93 20.52 -1.36 9.79
C ALA A 93 20.11 -0.81 11.17
N ASP A 94 21.00 -0.04 11.81
CA ASP A 94 20.74 0.57 13.13
C ASP A 94 19.55 1.54 13.11
N PHE A 95 19.21 2.10 11.95
CA PHE A 95 18.01 2.93 11.81
C PHE A 95 16.70 2.15 11.96
N ALA A 96 16.70 0.84 11.70
CA ALA A 96 15.48 0.06 11.84
C ALA A 96 15.01 0.00 13.30
N GLU A 97 15.93 -0.02 14.27
CA GLU A 97 15.57 0.06 15.69
C GLU A 97 14.95 1.40 16.08
N GLN A 98 15.34 2.48 15.39
CA GLN A 98 14.85 3.84 15.60
C GLN A 98 13.54 4.13 14.85
N PHE A 99 13.13 3.25 13.93
CA PHE A 99 11.88 3.39 13.21
C PHE A 99 10.72 2.92 14.08
N HIS A 100 10.25 3.78 15.00
CA HIS A 100 9.23 3.38 15.97
C HIS A 100 7.79 3.48 15.46
N ALA A 101 7.53 4.34 14.47
CA ALA A 101 6.18 4.67 14.02
C ALA A 101 5.23 5.08 15.18
N GLU A 102 5.77 5.79 16.18
CA GLU A 102 5.09 6.04 17.47
C GLU A 102 3.73 6.74 17.33
N PHE A 103 3.63 7.69 16.40
CA PHE A 103 2.39 8.45 16.14
C PHE A 103 1.61 7.94 14.92
N TYR A 104 1.90 6.72 14.47
CA TYR A 104 1.21 6.17 13.31
C TYR A 104 -0.20 5.68 13.66
N ASP A 105 -1.20 6.45 13.23
CA ASP A 105 -2.61 6.06 13.22
C ASP A 105 -3.10 5.78 11.78
N PRO A 106 -3.33 4.50 11.42
CA PRO A 106 -3.82 4.13 10.09
C PRO A 106 -5.24 4.64 9.81
N ASN A 107 -6.08 4.85 10.84
CA ASN A 107 -7.44 5.35 10.67
C ASN A 107 -7.42 6.84 10.33
N GLU A 108 -6.57 7.61 10.99
CA GLU A 108 -6.39 9.03 10.68
C GLU A 108 -5.89 9.19 9.23
N TRP A 109 -4.92 8.37 8.82
CA TRP A 109 -4.44 8.36 7.43
C TRP A 109 -5.57 8.03 6.44
N ALA A 110 -6.37 7.00 6.72
CA ALA A 110 -7.51 6.65 5.88
C ALA A 110 -8.52 7.80 5.74
N ASP A 111 -8.82 8.48 6.84
CA ASP A 111 -9.74 9.62 6.85
C ASP A 111 -9.17 10.81 6.04
N ILE A 112 -7.86 11.10 6.16
CA ILE A 112 -7.18 12.13 5.36
C ILE A 112 -7.20 11.79 3.87
N PHE A 113 -6.90 10.54 3.51
CA PHE A 113 -6.92 10.12 2.11
C PHE A 113 -8.32 10.18 1.52
N ALA A 114 -9.36 9.79 2.27
CA ALA A 114 -10.74 9.96 1.85
C ALA A 114 -11.10 11.44 1.65
N ALA A 115 -10.71 12.31 2.58
CA ALA A 115 -10.95 13.74 2.49
C ALA A 115 -10.23 14.40 1.30
N SER A 116 -9.07 13.87 0.88
CA SER A 116 -8.33 14.36 -0.30
C SER A 116 -9.05 14.13 -1.63
N GLY A 117 -10.04 13.22 -1.68
CA GLY A 117 -10.72 12.80 -2.90
C GLY A 117 -9.98 11.72 -3.71
N ALA A 118 -8.81 11.25 -3.26
CA ALA A 118 -8.09 10.14 -3.86
C ALA A 118 -8.97 8.88 -3.94
N LYS A 119 -8.79 8.10 -5.01
CA LYS A 119 -9.55 6.86 -5.26
C LYS A 119 -8.73 5.60 -5.07
N TYR A 120 -7.41 5.74 -5.05
CA TYR A 120 -6.50 4.68 -4.63
C TYR A 120 -5.32 5.24 -3.86
N ILE A 121 -4.72 4.41 -3.02
CA ILE A 121 -3.39 4.69 -2.47
C ILE A 121 -2.42 3.58 -2.83
N VAL A 122 -1.13 3.90 -2.84
CA VAL A 122 -0.04 2.93 -2.98
C VAL A 122 0.93 3.16 -1.83
N LEU A 123 1.18 2.14 -1.03
CA LEU A 123 2.20 2.17 0.02
C LEU A 123 3.45 1.45 -0.47
N THR A 124 4.64 2.01 -0.25
CA THR A 124 5.90 1.26 -0.34
C THR A 124 5.88 0.12 0.66
N SER A 125 5.55 -1.08 0.18
CA SER A 125 5.57 -2.30 0.98
C SER A 125 7.01 -2.68 1.29
N LYS A 126 7.89 -2.56 0.29
CA LYS A 126 9.33 -2.77 0.38
C LYS A 126 10.02 -1.89 -0.66
N HIS A 127 10.89 -1.00 -0.22
CA HIS A 127 11.68 -0.17 -1.12
C HIS A 127 13.07 -0.78 -1.37
N HIS A 128 14.00 -0.07 -2.02
CA HIS A 128 15.29 -0.58 -2.49
C HIS A 128 16.24 -1.07 -1.38
N GLU A 129 16.09 -0.55 -0.16
CA GLU A 129 16.82 -1.02 1.03
C GLU A 129 16.32 -2.38 1.55
N GLY A 130 15.23 -2.91 1.00
CA GLY A 130 14.73 -4.25 1.26
C GLY A 130 13.94 -4.45 2.54
N PHE A 131 13.71 -3.39 3.33
CA PHE A 131 12.92 -3.45 4.56
C PHE A 131 11.43 -3.63 4.22
N THR A 132 10.78 -4.63 4.81
CA THR A 132 9.36 -4.90 4.53
C THR A 132 8.45 -4.32 5.63
N MET A 133 7.38 -3.66 5.21
CA MET A 133 6.41 -3.00 6.10
C MET A 133 5.36 -3.96 6.71
N TRP A 134 5.54 -5.26 6.50
CA TRP A 134 4.65 -6.35 6.93
C TRP A 134 5.48 -7.51 7.52
N PRO A 135 4.91 -8.47 8.28
CA PRO A 135 5.63 -9.61 8.87
C PRO A 135 6.03 -10.65 7.80
N SER A 136 7.00 -10.30 6.96
CA SER A 136 7.48 -11.16 5.87
C SER A 136 8.29 -12.34 6.40
N LYS A 137 7.86 -13.57 6.06
CA LYS A 137 8.64 -14.79 6.33
C LYS A 137 9.94 -14.88 5.52
N TYR A 138 10.09 -14.07 4.47
CA TYR A 138 11.24 -14.07 3.57
C TYR A 138 12.25 -12.97 3.88
N SER A 139 11.86 -11.96 4.66
CA SER A 139 12.73 -10.87 5.14
C SER A 139 12.88 -10.95 6.65
N PHE A 140 13.31 -12.11 7.14
CA PHE A 140 13.52 -12.38 8.56
C PHE A 140 14.45 -11.34 9.18
N ASN A 141 14.08 -10.79 10.34
CA ASN A 141 14.81 -9.72 11.05
C ASN A 141 14.96 -8.39 10.27
N TRP A 142 14.33 -8.24 9.10
CA TRP A 142 14.38 -7.01 8.31
C TRP A 142 12.97 -6.61 7.86
N ASN A 143 12.09 -6.47 8.85
CA ASN A 143 10.70 -6.07 8.67
C ASN A 143 10.12 -5.39 9.91
N ALA A 144 9.01 -4.66 9.72
CA ALA A 144 8.38 -3.83 10.75
C ALA A 144 7.83 -4.59 11.97
N MET A 145 7.59 -5.90 11.84
CA MET A 145 7.20 -6.74 12.97
C MET A 145 8.42 -7.19 13.78
N ASP A 146 9.51 -7.55 13.10
CA ASP A 146 10.70 -8.11 13.75
C ASP A 146 11.62 -7.05 14.37
N VAL A 147 11.64 -5.81 13.86
CA VAL A 147 12.49 -4.72 14.38
C VAL A 147 11.79 -3.37 14.23
N GLY A 148 12.08 -2.42 15.13
CA GLY A 148 11.47 -1.09 15.15
C GLY A 148 10.04 -1.11 15.69
N PRO A 149 8.99 -0.94 14.86
CA PRO A 149 7.61 -0.70 15.32
C PRO A 149 6.97 -1.88 16.05
N LYS A 150 7.46 -3.12 15.83
CA LYS A 150 6.84 -4.37 16.30
C LYS A 150 5.37 -4.47 15.89
N ARG A 151 5.08 -4.07 14.65
CA ARG A 151 3.71 -3.86 14.15
C ARG A 151 3.63 -4.15 12.66
N ASP A 152 2.53 -4.76 12.22
CA ASP A 152 2.21 -4.92 10.80
C ASP A 152 1.64 -3.61 10.25
N LEU A 153 2.54 -2.67 9.93
CA LEU A 153 2.16 -1.32 9.48
C LEU A 153 1.34 -1.37 8.17
N LEU A 154 1.73 -2.24 7.24
CA LEU A 154 1.03 -2.44 5.97
C LEU A 154 -0.37 -3.02 6.21
N GLY A 155 -0.46 -4.10 7.00
CA GLY A 155 -1.73 -4.74 7.30
C GLY A 155 -2.71 -3.78 7.98
N ASP A 156 -2.22 -2.98 8.92
CA ASP A 156 -3.01 -1.98 9.61
C ASP A 156 -3.56 -0.89 8.67
N LEU A 157 -2.73 -0.34 7.77
CA LEU A 157 -3.22 0.62 6.77
C LEU A 157 -4.24 -0.02 5.84
N ALA A 158 -3.95 -1.21 5.35
CA ALA A 158 -4.83 -1.92 4.43
C ALA A 158 -6.21 -2.16 5.05
N ASN A 159 -6.24 -2.54 6.33
CA ASN A 159 -7.47 -2.75 7.09
C ASN A 159 -8.23 -1.43 7.29
N ALA A 160 -7.55 -0.35 7.70
CA ALA A 160 -8.19 0.95 7.88
C ALA A 160 -8.83 1.48 6.57
N ILE A 161 -8.10 1.39 5.46
CA ILE A 161 -8.57 1.83 4.15
C ILE A 161 -9.80 1.03 3.72
N ARG A 162 -9.74 -0.31 3.78
CA ARG A 162 -10.83 -1.18 3.33
C ARG A 162 -12.08 -1.08 4.20
N ASN A 163 -11.92 -0.84 5.50
CA ASN A 163 -13.05 -0.83 6.43
C ASN A 163 -13.72 0.55 6.57
N ARG A 164 -13.01 1.64 6.25
CA ARG A 164 -13.49 3.01 6.49
C ARG A 164 -13.78 3.81 5.23
N THR A 165 -13.27 3.36 4.08
CA THR A 165 -13.30 4.16 2.85
C THR A 165 -13.72 3.32 1.64
N ASN A 166 -13.96 3.98 0.52
CA ASN A 166 -14.13 3.35 -0.79
C ASN A 166 -12.84 3.44 -1.64
N ILE A 167 -11.69 3.64 -1.00
CA ILE A 167 -10.39 3.78 -1.67
C ILE A 167 -9.81 2.40 -1.95
N VAL A 168 -9.23 2.22 -3.14
CA VAL A 168 -8.50 1.00 -3.49
C VAL A 168 -7.09 1.03 -2.90
N PHE A 169 -6.72 -0.04 -2.19
CA PHE A 169 -5.40 -0.17 -1.58
C PHE A 169 -4.43 -0.94 -2.50
N GLY A 170 -3.38 -0.26 -2.94
CA GLY A 170 -2.28 -0.81 -3.74
C GLY A 170 -0.96 -0.87 -2.97
N LEU A 171 -0.02 -1.64 -3.50
CA LEU A 171 1.32 -1.81 -2.94
C LEU A 171 2.36 -1.51 -4.01
N TYR A 172 3.46 -0.90 -3.57
CA TYR A 172 4.71 -0.80 -4.30
C TYR A 172 5.75 -1.74 -3.68
#